data_AF-A0A7S0W1G0-F1
#
_entry.id   AF-A0A7S0W1G0-F1
#
_cell.length_a   1.000
_cell.length_b   1.000
_cell.length_c   1.000
_cell.angle_alpha   90.00
_cell.angle_beta   90.00
_cell.angle_gamma   90.00
#
_symmetry.space_group_name_H-M   'P 1'
#
loop_
_entity.id
_entity.type
_entity.pdbx_description
1 polymer ?
#
loop_
_entity_poly.entity_id
_entity_poly.type
_entity_poly.pdbx_seq_one_letter_code
_entity_poly.pdbx_strand_id
1 'polypeptide(L)'
;GGGGGGGKGVRQMSNKQLEEANAAVNAQKDALAQAANMRQEEKERAEAEIRQREEQLAAERRERERLAAQLKAMEDKVVQGHAAVDHAEQKAEDLMRAQIELEERRAEQEKLHSQLRLREDLAAEAEEKYAGIQEECAAKTKKLKKLWARYEQAQGDVHDMQREISVEKDELMDAIREADKNLKLLTLIVSNFVPVEERRKIENRSQWDEDANEWRVVQPSQASSSAKRPVSAIVGAKRPSSAVSRAANRLGSENPRFKGENILQLELDMPERTTRDYEERDGAMDGDLLGMAMPNNPNVYFSFPNGSGVIVDDQAGARPKSRATSSRPSAARPASARKGNREAAPAEEEGDFPVARGK
;
A
#
# COMPACT_ATOMS: atom_id res chain seq x y z
N GLY A 1 102.81 116.21 81.30
CA GLY A 1 104.15 116.81 81.47
C GLY A 1 104.16 118.07 80.64
N GLY A 2 104.46 119.25 81.18
CA GLY A 2 105.78 119.60 81.73
C GLY A 2 106.78 119.62 80.56
N GLY A 3 107.41 120.70 80.16
CA GLY A 3 107.53 122.06 80.67
C GLY A 3 108.64 122.77 79.87
N GLY A 4 108.84 124.06 80.13
CA GLY A 4 110.06 124.80 79.78
C GLY A 4 110.14 125.32 78.34
N GLY A 5 110.49 126.57 78.06
CA GLY A 5 111.04 127.62 78.92
C GLY A 5 111.88 128.59 78.07
N GLY A 6 111.90 129.86 78.47
CA GLY A 6 112.84 130.90 78.01
C GLY A 6 112.26 131.83 76.94
N GLY A 7 112.04 133.13 77.13
CA GLY A 7 112.55 134.08 78.13
C GLY A 7 113.46 135.13 77.46
N LYS A 8 113.21 136.43 77.76
CA LYS A 8 113.81 137.70 77.24
C LYS A 8 113.11 138.29 76.01
N GLY A 9 112.73 139.57 75.92
CA GLY A 9 112.69 140.67 76.88
C GLY A 9 112.13 141.92 76.16
N VAL A 10 111.26 142.64 76.88
CA VAL A 10 110.85 144.05 76.74
C VAL A 10 110.32 144.56 75.38
N ARG A 11 109.00 144.79 75.31
CA ARG A 11 108.39 146.13 75.14
C ARG A 11 106.87 146.04 75.27
N GLN A 12 106.32 146.89 76.14
CA GLN A 12 104.88 147.05 76.39
C GLN A 12 104.13 147.35 75.09
N MET A 13 102.95 146.75 74.88
CA MET A 13 101.78 147.36 74.22
C MET A 13 100.52 146.49 74.47
N SER A 14 99.35 147.15 74.44
CA SER A 14 98.11 146.88 75.20
C SER A 14 97.14 145.80 74.70
N ASN A 15 96.41 145.20 75.65
CA ASN A 15 95.22 144.30 75.72
C ASN A 15 94.20 144.13 74.56
N LYS A 16 94.48 144.46 73.30
CA LYS A 16 93.49 144.35 72.21
C LYS A 16 93.63 143.12 71.29
N GLN A 17 94.62 142.27 71.54
CA GLN A 17 95.02 141.21 70.58
C GLN A 17 94.62 139.78 70.98
N LEU A 18 93.97 139.56 72.14
CA LEU A 18 93.61 138.22 72.64
C LEU A 18 92.16 137.79 72.31
N GLU A 19 91.26 138.72 72.01
CA GLU A 19 89.85 138.39 71.69
C GLU A 19 89.66 137.99 70.21
N GLU A 20 90.45 138.54 69.30
CA GLU A 20 90.33 138.24 67.86
C GLU A 20 90.76 136.79 67.52
N ALA A 21 91.67 136.19 68.28
CA ALA A 21 92.15 134.83 68.06
C ALA A 21 91.12 133.73 68.43
N ASN A 22 90.24 133.99 69.39
CA ASN A 22 89.21 133.01 69.82
C ASN A 22 87.94 133.05 68.96
N ALA A 23 87.60 134.19 68.37
CA ALA A 23 86.43 134.31 67.49
C ALA A 23 86.62 133.58 66.14
N ALA A 24 87.85 133.54 65.61
CA ALA A 24 88.16 132.91 64.33
C ALA A 24 88.02 131.38 64.33
N VAL A 25 88.27 130.72 65.47
CA VAL A 25 88.23 129.25 65.58
C VAL A 25 86.80 128.70 65.69
N ASN A 26 85.91 129.40 66.40
CA ASN A 26 84.51 128.98 66.50
C ASN A 26 83.76 129.17 65.17
N ALA A 27 84.05 130.25 64.43
CA ALA A 27 83.48 130.47 63.10
C ALA A 27 83.84 129.37 62.09
N GLN A 28 85.03 128.75 62.18
CA GLN A 28 85.41 127.63 61.31
C GLN A 28 84.67 126.32 61.63
N LYS A 29 84.23 126.09 62.88
CA LYS A 29 83.51 124.86 63.26
C LYS A 29 82.04 124.88 62.82
N ASP A 30 81.39 126.04 62.89
CA ASP A 30 79.98 126.17 62.51
C ASP A 30 79.77 126.10 60.99
N ALA A 31 80.72 126.60 60.20
CA ALA A 31 80.69 126.49 58.74
C ALA A 31 80.79 125.03 58.25
N LEU A 32 81.56 124.18 58.94
CA LEU A 32 81.73 122.77 58.57
C LEU A 32 80.47 121.93 58.87
N ALA A 33 79.76 122.25 59.96
CA ALA A 33 78.53 121.57 60.34
C ALA A 33 77.37 121.87 59.37
N GLN A 34 77.26 123.12 58.88
CA GLN A 34 76.26 123.50 57.89
C GLN A 34 76.50 122.84 56.53
N ALA A 35 77.77 122.69 56.11
CA ALA A 35 78.12 121.99 54.88
C ALA A 35 77.80 120.47 54.93
N ALA A 36 77.88 119.86 56.11
CA ALA A 36 77.50 118.45 56.30
C ALA A 36 75.98 118.25 56.22
N ASN A 37 75.18 119.15 56.80
CA ASN A 37 73.71 119.07 56.74
C ASN A 37 73.16 119.29 55.32
N MET A 38 73.70 120.25 54.56
CA MET A 38 73.27 120.47 53.17
C MET A 38 73.55 119.25 52.28
N ARG A 39 74.66 118.53 52.53
CA ARG A 39 75.04 117.33 51.77
C ARG A 39 74.19 116.10 52.13
N GLN A 40 73.63 116.05 53.34
CA GLN A 40 72.74 114.99 53.77
C GLN A 40 71.35 115.16 53.13
N GLU A 41 70.82 116.38 53.11
CA GLU A 41 69.52 116.67 52.49
C GLU A 41 69.51 116.46 50.97
N GLU A 42 70.62 116.74 50.27
CA GLU A 42 70.75 116.46 48.83
C GLU A 42 70.79 114.96 48.53
N LYS A 43 71.39 114.13 49.40
CA LYS A 43 71.37 112.68 49.26
C LYS A 43 69.98 112.09 49.46
N GLU A 44 69.26 112.53 50.49
CA GLU A 44 67.92 112.03 50.79
C GLU A 44 66.91 112.38 49.69
N ARG A 45 67.03 113.56 49.05
CA ARG A 45 66.19 113.91 47.89
C ARG A 45 66.50 113.06 46.66
N ALA A 46 67.78 112.79 46.39
CA ALA A 46 68.18 111.92 45.28
C ALA A 46 67.72 110.46 45.49
N GLU A 47 67.80 109.94 46.71
CA GLU A 47 67.30 108.61 47.07
C GLU A 47 65.77 108.51 46.95
N ALA A 48 65.03 109.56 47.34
CA ALA A 48 63.58 109.61 47.17
C ALA A 48 63.15 109.65 45.69
N GLU A 49 63.87 110.38 44.83
CA GLU A 49 63.59 110.44 43.39
C GLU A 49 63.87 109.08 42.70
N ILE A 50 64.96 108.41 43.08
CA ILE A 50 65.28 107.06 42.59
C ILE A 50 64.18 106.07 43.00
N ARG A 51 63.74 106.13 44.26
CA ARG A 51 62.69 105.25 44.78
C ARG A 51 61.34 105.45 44.07
N GLN A 52 60.97 106.69 43.74
CA GLN A 52 59.78 106.97 42.95
C GLN A 52 59.88 106.43 41.51
N ARG A 53 61.06 106.56 40.87
CA ARG A 53 61.31 105.96 39.55
C ARG A 53 61.25 104.44 39.58
N GLU A 54 61.81 103.81 40.63
CA GLU A 54 61.76 102.37 40.83
C GLU A 54 60.32 101.86 41.03
N GLU A 55 59.50 102.59 41.80
CA GLU A 55 58.08 102.26 41.98
C GLU A 55 57.27 102.41 40.69
N GLN A 56 57.53 103.44 39.88
CA GLN A 56 56.90 103.62 38.56
C GLN A 56 57.30 102.50 37.59
N LEU A 57 58.58 102.14 37.53
CA LEU A 57 59.06 101.02 36.71
C LEU A 57 58.52 99.68 37.21
N ALA A 58 58.35 99.50 38.52
CA ALA A 58 57.74 98.30 39.10
C ALA A 58 56.23 98.22 38.77
N ALA A 59 55.50 99.33 38.80
CA ALA A 59 54.10 99.39 38.41
C ALA A 59 53.92 99.11 36.91
N GLU A 60 54.77 99.68 36.06
CA GLU A 60 54.75 99.43 34.61
C GLU A 60 55.11 97.96 34.29
N ARG A 61 56.08 97.37 35.00
CA ARG A 61 56.38 95.92 34.90
C ARG A 61 55.18 95.07 35.33
N ARG A 62 54.49 95.41 36.41
CA ARG A 62 53.29 94.68 36.87
C ARG A 62 52.15 94.75 35.85
N GLU A 63 51.90 95.92 35.26
CA GLU A 63 50.89 96.06 34.20
C GLU A 63 51.30 95.32 32.93
N ARG A 64 52.58 95.37 32.54
CA ARG A 64 53.10 94.62 31.39
C ARG A 64 53.01 93.10 31.60
N GLU A 65 53.31 92.62 32.81
CA GLU A 65 53.16 91.21 33.19
C GLU A 65 51.69 90.80 33.21
N ARG A 66 50.79 91.66 33.70
CA ARG A 66 49.34 91.42 33.70
C ARG A 66 48.79 91.32 32.27
N LEU A 67 49.16 92.25 31.39
CA LEU A 67 48.76 92.23 29.98
C LEU A 67 49.36 91.02 29.25
N ALA A 68 50.62 90.67 29.52
CA ALA A 68 51.25 89.47 28.97
C ALA A 68 50.54 88.19 29.44
N ALA A 69 50.14 88.11 30.72
CA ALA A 69 49.37 86.99 31.25
C ALA A 69 47.98 86.90 30.60
N GLN A 70 47.32 88.03 30.34
CA GLN A 70 46.01 88.07 29.69
C GLN A 70 46.09 87.68 28.21
N LEU A 71 47.13 88.11 27.48
CA LEU A 71 47.41 87.68 26.12
C LEU A 71 47.70 86.18 26.05
N LYS A 72 48.57 85.68 26.93
CA LYS A 72 48.86 84.24 27.01
C LYS A 72 47.61 83.42 27.33
N ALA A 73 46.76 83.88 28.23
CA ALA A 73 45.49 83.23 28.54
C ALA A 73 44.48 83.28 27.37
N MET A 74 44.52 84.32 26.53
CA MET A 74 43.73 84.36 25.29
C MET A 74 44.31 83.42 24.23
N GLU A 75 45.63 83.40 24.05
CA GLU A 75 46.33 82.49 23.14
C GLU A 75 46.04 81.03 23.52
N ASP A 76 46.15 80.66 24.79
CA ASP A 76 45.83 79.31 25.28
C ASP A 76 44.36 78.95 25.03
N LYS A 77 43.42 79.90 25.19
CA LYS A 77 41.99 79.67 24.90
C LYS A 77 41.71 79.50 23.41
N VAL A 78 42.39 80.27 22.55
CA VAL A 78 42.25 80.14 21.09
C VAL A 78 42.86 78.83 20.61
N VAL A 79 44.02 78.43 21.15
CA VAL A 79 44.67 77.15 20.84
C VAL A 79 43.84 75.97 21.35
N GLN A 80 43.27 76.05 22.55
CA GLN A 80 42.34 75.04 23.08
C GLN A 80 41.03 74.99 22.28
N GLY A 81 40.54 76.15 21.81
CA GLY A 81 39.37 76.24 20.95
C GLY A 81 39.59 75.58 19.59
N HIS A 82 40.73 75.85 18.94
CA HIS A 82 41.14 75.17 17.72
C HIS A 82 41.33 73.67 17.94
N ALA A 83 42.03 73.27 19.00
CA ALA A 83 42.21 71.85 19.33
C ALA A 83 40.86 71.14 19.61
N ALA A 84 39.88 71.83 20.19
CA ALA A 84 38.54 71.30 20.43
C ALA A 84 37.71 71.19 19.14
N VAL A 85 37.83 72.17 18.24
CA VAL A 85 37.18 72.13 16.91
C VAL A 85 37.81 71.03 16.06
N ASP A 86 39.13 70.93 16.01
CA ASP A 86 39.85 69.87 15.30
C ASP A 86 39.50 68.48 15.88
N HIS A 87 39.38 68.34 17.21
CA HIS A 87 38.90 67.10 17.83
C HIS A 87 37.44 66.79 17.51
N ALA A 88 36.58 67.80 17.33
CA ALA A 88 35.19 67.60 16.96
C ALA A 88 35.05 67.19 15.49
N GLU A 89 35.84 67.78 14.58
CA GLU A 89 35.93 67.38 13.17
C GLU A 89 36.45 65.97 13.03
N GLN A 90 37.54 65.60 13.72
CA GLN A 90 38.07 64.22 13.72
C GLN A 90 37.03 63.22 14.21
N LYS A 91 36.31 63.52 15.30
CA LYS A 91 35.23 62.67 15.80
C LYS A 91 34.06 62.56 14.81
N ALA A 92 33.73 63.63 14.10
CA ALA A 92 32.68 63.62 13.08
C ALA A 92 33.09 62.78 11.86
N GLU A 93 34.34 62.90 11.41
CA GLU A 93 34.90 62.05 10.35
C GLU A 93 34.94 60.57 10.75
N ASP A 94 35.38 60.27 11.98
CA ASP A 94 35.42 58.90 12.51
C ASP A 94 34.01 58.31 12.65
N LEU A 95 33.03 59.10 13.08
CA LEU A 95 31.61 58.69 13.12
C LEU A 95 31.06 58.42 11.73
N MET A 96 31.39 59.26 10.75
CA MET A 96 30.97 59.07 9.35
C MET A 96 31.60 57.81 8.76
N ARG A 97 32.89 57.57 8.99
CA ARG A 97 33.59 56.34 8.58
C ARG A 97 32.96 55.10 9.24
N ALA A 98 32.66 55.17 10.53
CA ALA A 98 32.00 54.09 11.25
C ALA A 98 30.56 53.83 10.73
N GLN A 99 29.82 54.87 10.33
CA GLN A 99 28.50 54.72 9.70
C GLN A 99 28.59 54.03 8.34
N ILE A 100 29.55 54.44 7.50
CA ILE A 100 29.78 53.81 6.18
C ILE A 100 30.16 52.33 6.36
N GLU A 101 31.09 52.02 7.27
CA GLU A 101 31.47 50.63 7.56
C GLU A 101 30.28 49.79 8.10
N LEU A 102 29.41 50.40 8.91
CA LEU A 102 28.21 49.75 9.42
C LEU A 102 27.21 49.45 8.29
N GLU A 103 27.01 50.39 7.36
CA GLU A 103 26.13 50.21 6.20
C GLU A 103 26.67 49.16 5.24
N GLU A 104 27.98 49.15 4.98
CA GLU A 104 28.64 48.12 4.18
C GLU A 104 28.48 46.74 4.82
N ARG A 105 28.72 46.61 6.13
CA ARG A 105 28.48 45.35 6.87
C ARG A 105 27.01 44.92 6.79
N ARG A 106 26.06 45.84 6.92
CA ARG A 106 24.62 45.52 6.80
C ARG A 106 24.29 45.04 5.39
N ALA A 107 24.79 45.70 4.36
CA ALA A 107 24.59 45.28 2.97
C ALA A 107 25.22 43.90 2.67
N GLU A 108 26.39 43.61 3.23
CA GLU A 108 27.01 42.27 3.16
C GLU A 108 26.18 41.21 3.89
N GLN A 109 25.67 41.52 5.09
CA GLN A 109 24.79 40.63 5.85
C GLN A 109 23.48 40.36 5.10
N GLU A 110 22.86 41.37 4.50
CA GLU A 110 21.64 41.21 3.71
C GLU A 110 21.89 40.38 2.45
N LYS A 111 23.01 40.59 1.75
CA LYS A 111 23.42 39.75 0.61
C LYS A 111 23.62 38.30 1.03
N LEU A 112 24.32 38.07 2.13
CA LEU A 112 24.56 36.73 2.66
C LEU A 112 23.23 36.06 3.07
N HIS A 113 22.36 36.78 3.76
CA HIS A 113 21.05 36.29 4.17
C HIS A 113 20.14 36.00 2.96
N SER A 114 20.19 36.83 1.92
CA SER A 114 19.47 36.58 0.66
C SER A 114 19.99 35.32 -0.05
N GLN A 115 21.31 35.11 -0.08
CA GLN A 115 21.90 33.89 -0.64
C GLN A 115 21.56 32.64 0.17
N LEU A 116 21.53 32.75 1.50
CA LEU A 116 21.10 31.66 2.38
C LEU A 116 19.65 31.29 2.11
N ARG A 117 18.73 32.27 2.05
CA ARG A 117 17.33 32.02 1.69
C ARG A 117 17.17 31.34 0.34
N LEU A 118 17.87 31.83 -0.69
CA LEU A 118 17.82 31.19 -2.00
C LEU A 118 18.31 29.74 -1.96
N ARG A 119 19.35 29.45 -1.16
CA ARG A 119 19.83 28.08 -0.98
C ARG A 119 18.84 27.21 -0.21
N GLU A 120 18.20 27.75 0.82
CA GLU A 120 17.14 27.06 1.57
C GLU A 120 15.94 26.75 0.67
N ASP A 121 15.50 27.71 -0.15
CA ASP A 121 14.41 27.52 -1.11
C ASP A 121 14.75 26.44 -2.15
N LEU A 122 15.97 26.48 -2.72
CA LEU A 122 16.43 25.45 -3.67
C LEU A 122 16.56 24.07 -3.01
N ALA A 123 16.98 24.01 -1.74
CA ALA A 123 17.06 22.77 -0.98
C ALA A 123 15.66 22.20 -0.73
N ALA A 124 14.71 23.05 -0.33
CA ALA A 124 13.31 22.66 -0.12
C ALA A 124 12.67 22.13 -1.42
N GLU A 125 12.87 22.82 -2.56
CA GLU A 125 12.39 22.32 -3.84
C GLU A 125 13.00 20.97 -4.23
N ALA A 126 14.28 20.75 -3.93
CA ALA A 126 14.93 19.47 -4.18
C ALA A 126 14.35 18.37 -3.30
N GLU A 127 14.12 18.64 -2.00
CA GLU A 127 13.48 17.73 -1.06
C GLU A 127 12.07 17.33 -1.52
N GLU A 128 11.26 18.29 -1.97
CA GLU A 128 9.92 18.01 -2.51
C GLU A 128 9.99 17.11 -3.77
N LYS A 129 10.93 17.39 -4.68
CA LYS A 129 11.15 16.56 -5.89
C LYS A 129 11.58 15.14 -5.52
N TYR A 130 12.50 14.99 -4.56
CA TYR A 130 12.94 13.68 -4.07
C TYR A 130 11.82 12.92 -3.36
N ALA A 131 11.01 13.59 -2.53
CA ALA A 131 9.84 13.01 -1.89
C ALA A 131 8.84 12.48 -2.91
N GLY A 132 8.52 13.26 -3.96
CA GLY A 132 7.64 12.82 -5.04
C GLY A 132 8.16 11.58 -5.78
N ILE A 133 9.45 11.54 -6.12
CA ILE A 133 10.08 10.37 -6.75
C ILE A 133 10.01 9.15 -5.83
N GLN A 134 10.28 9.32 -4.53
CA GLN A 134 10.20 8.23 -3.55
C GLN A 134 8.78 7.67 -3.43
N GLU A 135 7.76 8.54 -3.37
CA GLU A 135 6.36 8.13 -3.34
C GLU A 135 5.96 7.37 -4.62
N GLU A 136 6.39 7.83 -5.79
CA GLU A 136 6.18 7.13 -7.05
C GLU A 136 6.84 5.75 -7.08
N CYS A 137 8.10 5.66 -6.64
CA CYS A 137 8.83 4.40 -6.52
C CYS A 137 8.10 3.44 -5.57
N ALA A 138 7.63 3.92 -4.42
CA ALA A 138 6.85 3.14 -3.47
C ALA A 138 5.52 2.65 -4.08
N ALA A 139 4.79 3.53 -4.78
CA ALA A 139 3.54 3.21 -5.44
C ALA A 139 3.73 2.16 -6.55
N LYS A 140 4.76 2.33 -7.41
CA LYS A 140 5.13 1.38 -8.47
C LYS A 140 5.53 0.03 -7.88
N THR A 141 6.35 0.03 -6.82
CA THR A 141 6.76 -1.20 -6.10
C THR A 141 5.56 -1.92 -5.50
N LYS A 142 4.60 -1.21 -4.91
CA LYS A 142 3.37 -1.80 -4.36
C LYS A 142 2.50 -2.41 -5.46
N LYS A 143 2.38 -1.76 -6.62
CA LYS A 143 1.68 -2.31 -7.79
C LYS A 143 2.38 -3.56 -8.31
N LEU A 144 3.71 -3.53 -8.41
CA LEU A 144 4.51 -4.68 -8.85
C LEU A 144 4.33 -5.87 -7.91
N LYS A 145 4.42 -5.68 -6.59
CA LYS A 145 4.18 -6.74 -5.60
C LYS A 145 2.78 -7.36 -5.73
N LYS A 146 1.75 -6.53 -5.97
CA LYS A 146 0.38 -7.03 -6.20
C LYS A 146 0.27 -7.84 -7.49
N LEU A 147 0.89 -7.37 -8.58
CA LEU A 147 0.90 -8.09 -9.85
C LEU A 147 1.67 -9.41 -9.74
N TRP A 148 2.81 -9.40 -9.04
CA TRP A 148 3.60 -10.60 -8.77
C TRP A 148 2.80 -11.62 -7.98
N ALA A 149 2.13 -11.21 -6.90
CA ALA A 149 1.28 -12.12 -6.12
C ALA A 149 0.13 -12.72 -6.96
N ARG A 150 -0.48 -11.93 -7.85
CA ARG A 150 -1.51 -12.43 -8.78
C ARG A 150 -0.94 -13.40 -9.81
N TYR A 151 0.27 -13.11 -10.31
CA TYR A 151 0.97 -13.99 -11.23
C TYR A 151 1.32 -15.32 -10.58
N GLU A 152 1.87 -15.29 -9.36
CA GLU A 152 2.21 -16.49 -8.59
C GLU A 152 0.96 -17.31 -8.26
N GLN A 153 -0.15 -16.65 -7.91
CA GLN A 153 -1.44 -17.31 -7.74
C GLN A 153 -1.90 -17.99 -9.03
N ALA A 154 -1.95 -17.27 -10.15
CA ALA A 154 -2.38 -17.83 -11.44
C ALA A 154 -1.45 -18.97 -11.91
N GLN A 155 -0.15 -18.87 -11.64
CA GLN A 155 0.81 -19.93 -11.92
C GLN A 155 0.54 -21.18 -11.07
N GLY A 156 0.19 -21.00 -9.80
CA GLY A 156 -0.28 -22.07 -8.92
C GLY A 156 -1.55 -22.73 -9.45
N ASP A 157 -2.56 -21.93 -9.79
CA ASP A 157 -3.84 -22.42 -10.33
C ASP A 157 -3.63 -23.25 -11.62
N VAL A 158 -2.75 -22.81 -12.53
CA VAL A 158 -2.41 -23.56 -13.75
C VAL A 158 -1.79 -24.92 -13.43
N HIS A 159 -0.89 -24.96 -12.45
CA HIS A 159 -0.23 -26.19 -12.07
C HIS A 159 -1.18 -27.17 -11.37
N ASP A 160 -2.08 -26.66 -10.53
CA ASP A 160 -3.09 -27.48 -9.89
C ASP A 160 -4.12 -28.01 -10.90
N MET A 161 -4.57 -27.18 -11.85
CA MET A 161 -5.39 -27.64 -12.98
C MET A 161 -4.69 -28.72 -13.83
N GLN A 162 -3.40 -28.58 -14.11
CA GLN A 162 -2.64 -29.59 -14.85
C GLN A 162 -2.54 -30.92 -14.11
N ARG A 163 -2.40 -30.88 -12.77
CA ARG A 163 -2.41 -32.08 -11.92
C ARG A 163 -3.79 -32.74 -11.94
N GLU A 164 -4.85 -31.97 -11.76
CA GLU A 164 -6.23 -32.45 -11.81
C GLU A 164 -6.52 -33.15 -13.14
N ILE A 165 -6.20 -32.48 -14.26
CA ILE A 165 -6.34 -33.07 -15.61
C ILE A 165 -5.54 -34.37 -15.76
N SER A 166 -4.33 -34.44 -15.19
CA SER A 166 -3.51 -35.65 -15.27
C SER A 166 -4.13 -36.81 -14.49
N VAL A 167 -4.64 -36.53 -13.28
CA VAL A 167 -5.33 -37.52 -12.45
C VAL A 167 -6.62 -37.99 -13.12
N GLU A 168 -7.47 -37.07 -13.58
CA GLU A 168 -8.71 -37.40 -14.29
C GLU A 168 -8.43 -38.22 -15.56
N LYS A 169 -7.40 -37.84 -16.32
CA LYS A 169 -6.97 -38.61 -17.49
C LYS A 169 -6.57 -40.03 -17.09
N ASP A 170 -5.78 -40.20 -16.04
CA ASP A 170 -5.34 -41.52 -15.60
C ASP A 170 -6.54 -42.37 -15.11
N GLU A 171 -7.48 -41.78 -14.37
CA GLU A 171 -8.73 -42.43 -13.96
C GLU A 171 -9.60 -42.86 -15.15
N LEU A 172 -9.78 -41.98 -16.15
CA LEU A 172 -10.52 -42.30 -17.38
C LEU A 172 -9.82 -43.39 -18.19
N MET A 173 -8.49 -43.35 -18.27
CA MET A 173 -7.71 -44.39 -18.95
C MET A 173 -7.83 -45.74 -18.24
N ASP A 174 -7.88 -45.76 -16.92
CA ASP A 174 -8.11 -46.98 -16.15
C ASP A 174 -9.53 -47.52 -16.32
N ALA A 175 -10.55 -46.65 -16.36
CA ALA A 175 -11.93 -47.04 -16.68
C ALA A 175 -12.05 -47.64 -18.09
N ILE A 176 -11.37 -47.06 -19.09
CA ILE A 176 -11.30 -47.61 -20.46
C ILE A 176 -10.64 -48.99 -20.44
N ARG A 177 -9.51 -49.14 -19.75
CA ARG A 177 -8.81 -50.44 -19.65
C ARG A 177 -9.67 -51.50 -18.98
N GLU A 178 -10.45 -51.14 -17.96
CA GLU A 178 -11.38 -52.05 -17.30
C GLU A 178 -12.55 -52.45 -18.21
N ALA A 179 -13.17 -51.48 -18.89
CA ALA A 179 -14.21 -51.73 -19.88
C ALA A 179 -13.71 -52.65 -21.02
N ASP A 180 -12.50 -52.42 -21.51
CA ASP A 180 -11.84 -53.26 -22.52
C ASP A 180 -11.62 -54.70 -22.02
N LYS A 181 -11.19 -54.88 -20.77
CA LYS A 181 -11.04 -56.21 -20.16
C LYS A 181 -12.38 -56.92 -20.09
N ASN A 182 -13.43 -56.23 -19.64
CA ASN A 182 -14.78 -56.78 -19.55
C ASN A 182 -15.34 -57.14 -20.93
N LEU A 183 -15.15 -56.27 -21.92
CA LEU A 183 -15.56 -56.54 -23.30
C LEU A 183 -14.83 -57.74 -23.90
N LYS A 184 -13.51 -57.85 -23.69
CA LYS A 184 -12.72 -59.00 -24.15
C LYS A 184 -13.19 -60.29 -23.48
N LEU A 185 -13.46 -60.26 -22.17
CA LEU A 185 -13.99 -61.39 -21.41
C LEU A 185 -15.34 -61.84 -21.97
N LEU A 186 -16.30 -60.92 -22.10
CA LEU A 186 -17.63 -61.22 -22.64
C LEU A 186 -17.53 -61.73 -24.07
N THR A 187 -16.71 -61.12 -24.92
CA THR A 187 -16.47 -61.58 -26.29
C THR A 187 -15.95 -63.01 -26.31
N LEU A 188 -14.99 -63.34 -25.43
CA LEU A 188 -14.44 -64.68 -25.30
C LEU A 188 -15.52 -65.68 -24.87
N ILE A 189 -16.35 -65.35 -23.89
CA ILE A 189 -17.47 -66.19 -23.44
C ILE A 189 -18.44 -66.43 -24.61
N VAL A 190 -18.87 -65.38 -25.30
CA VAL A 190 -19.79 -65.53 -26.44
C VAL A 190 -19.13 -66.35 -27.56
N SER A 191 -17.82 -66.21 -27.80
CA SER A 191 -17.10 -67.01 -28.82
C SER A 191 -17.01 -68.51 -28.51
N ASN A 192 -16.90 -68.87 -27.24
CA ASN A 192 -16.75 -70.27 -26.83
C ASN A 192 -18.10 -70.96 -26.58
N PHE A 193 -19.11 -70.22 -26.09
CA PHE A 193 -20.36 -70.81 -25.60
C PHE A 193 -21.59 -70.53 -26.48
N VAL A 194 -21.55 -69.57 -27.40
CA VAL A 194 -22.69 -69.22 -28.26
C VAL A 194 -22.41 -69.64 -29.71
N PRO A 195 -23.23 -70.53 -30.30
CA PRO A 195 -23.12 -70.88 -31.70
C PRO A 195 -23.20 -69.67 -32.63
N VAL A 196 -22.40 -69.70 -33.70
CA VAL A 196 -22.25 -68.59 -34.65
C VAL A 196 -23.59 -68.20 -35.32
N GLU A 197 -24.49 -69.17 -35.49
CA GLU A 197 -25.82 -68.97 -36.07
C GLU A 197 -26.74 -68.15 -35.16
N GLU A 198 -26.77 -68.46 -33.87
CA GLU A 198 -27.59 -67.71 -32.89
C GLU A 198 -27.05 -66.30 -32.68
N ARG A 199 -25.72 -66.14 -32.69
CA ARG A 199 -25.07 -64.81 -32.67
C ARG A 199 -25.56 -63.93 -33.81
N ARG A 200 -25.50 -64.43 -35.06
CA ARG A 200 -25.96 -63.68 -36.25
C ARG A 200 -27.44 -63.32 -36.17
N LYS A 201 -28.29 -64.20 -35.64
CA LYS A 201 -29.71 -63.90 -35.44
C LYS A 201 -29.92 -62.75 -34.45
N ILE A 202 -29.11 -62.65 -33.40
CA ILE A 202 -29.19 -61.56 -32.42
C ILE A 202 -28.65 -60.26 -33.02
N GLU A 203 -27.49 -60.30 -33.68
CA GLU A 203 -26.88 -59.13 -34.35
C GLU A 203 -27.85 -58.49 -35.35
N ASN A 204 -28.48 -59.29 -36.21
CA ASN A 204 -29.45 -58.79 -37.21
C ASN A 204 -30.72 -58.17 -36.60
N ARG A 205 -31.04 -58.49 -35.35
CA ARG A 205 -32.23 -57.97 -34.62
C ARG A 205 -31.88 -56.85 -33.65
N SER A 206 -30.60 -56.59 -33.43
CA SER A 206 -30.14 -55.58 -32.49
C SER A 206 -30.20 -54.20 -33.15
N GLN A 207 -30.88 -53.28 -32.50
CA GLN A 207 -31.01 -51.89 -32.94
C GLN A 207 -30.49 -50.99 -31.82
N TRP A 208 -29.71 -49.97 -32.19
CA TRP A 208 -29.22 -48.97 -31.26
C TRP A 208 -30.32 -47.93 -30.99
N ASP A 209 -30.62 -47.70 -29.73
CA ASP A 209 -31.57 -46.68 -29.28
C ASP A 209 -30.76 -45.46 -28.78
N GLU A 210 -30.68 -44.40 -29.59
CA GLU A 210 -29.91 -43.19 -29.27
C GLU A 210 -30.45 -42.44 -28.05
N ASP A 211 -31.77 -42.48 -27.82
CA ASP A 211 -32.40 -41.78 -26.71
C ASP A 211 -32.09 -42.46 -25.37
N ALA A 212 -32.06 -43.79 -25.37
CA ALA A 212 -31.75 -44.59 -24.19
C ALA A 212 -30.24 -44.89 -24.02
N ASN A 213 -29.43 -44.69 -25.06
CA ASN A 213 -28.03 -45.16 -25.15
C ASN A 213 -27.86 -46.66 -24.85
N GLU A 214 -28.79 -47.48 -25.33
CA GLU A 214 -28.81 -48.92 -25.09
C GLU A 214 -29.08 -49.71 -26.37
N TRP A 215 -28.52 -50.92 -26.44
CA TRP A 215 -28.85 -51.87 -27.50
C TRP A 215 -30.18 -52.57 -27.19
N ARG A 216 -31.16 -52.44 -28.08
CA ARG A 216 -32.45 -53.14 -27.99
C ARG A 216 -32.50 -54.29 -28.99
N VAL A 217 -32.76 -55.50 -28.49
CA VAL A 217 -32.99 -56.67 -29.36
C VAL A 217 -34.48 -56.77 -29.70
N VAL A 218 -34.84 -56.56 -30.97
CA VAL A 218 -36.23 -56.63 -31.42
C VAL A 218 -36.68 -58.09 -31.41
N GLN A 219 -37.74 -58.39 -30.65
CA GLN A 219 -38.31 -59.73 -30.64
C GLN A 219 -38.92 -60.08 -32.01
N PRO A 220 -38.83 -61.35 -32.46
CA PRO A 220 -39.30 -61.74 -33.79
C PRO A 220 -40.82 -61.53 -33.99
N SER A 221 -41.60 -61.49 -32.91
CA SER A 221 -43.03 -61.13 -32.93
C SER A 221 -43.27 -59.66 -33.28
N GLN A 222 -42.34 -58.77 -32.95
CA GLN A 222 -42.39 -57.33 -33.23
C GLN A 222 -41.68 -56.96 -34.53
N ALA A 223 -40.63 -57.72 -34.91
CA ALA A 223 -39.94 -57.56 -36.20
C ALA A 223 -40.83 -57.94 -37.39
N SER A 224 -41.85 -58.80 -37.17
CA SER A 224 -42.94 -58.96 -38.13
C SER A 224 -43.94 -57.82 -37.99
N SER A 225 -43.54 -56.61 -38.37
CA SER A 225 -44.50 -55.61 -38.83
C SER A 225 -45.19 -56.18 -40.07
N SER A 226 -46.27 -56.95 -39.84
CA SER A 226 -47.40 -57.14 -40.73
C SER A 226 -47.05 -57.50 -42.19
N ALA A 227 -46.47 -58.67 -42.42
CA ALA A 227 -46.76 -59.36 -43.68
C ALA A 227 -48.26 -59.71 -43.65
N LYS A 228 -49.09 -58.83 -44.23
CA LYS A 228 -50.54 -59.05 -44.37
C LYS A 228 -50.72 -60.45 -44.94
N ARG A 229 -51.38 -61.35 -44.18
CA ARG A 229 -51.71 -62.69 -44.69
C ARG A 229 -52.44 -62.50 -46.02
N PRO A 230 -52.09 -63.27 -47.07
CA PRO A 230 -52.73 -63.11 -48.37
C PRO A 230 -54.24 -63.29 -48.20
N VAL A 231 -54.99 -62.22 -48.44
CA VAL A 231 -56.45 -62.25 -48.44
C VAL A 231 -56.89 -62.83 -49.77
N SER A 232 -57.92 -63.68 -49.76
CA SER A 232 -58.43 -64.23 -51.01
C SER A 232 -58.96 -63.10 -51.91
N ALA A 233 -58.87 -63.27 -53.23
CA ALA A 233 -59.41 -62.32 -54.20
C ALA A 233 -60.96 -62.20 -54.16
N ILE A 234 -61.63 -63.00 -53.32
CA ILE A 234 -63.07 -63.06 -53.20
C ILE A 234 -63.47 -62.36 -51.90
N VAL A 235 -64.31 -61.33 -52.02
CA VAL A 235 -64.83 -60.56 -50.88
C VAL A 235 -65.55 -61.51 -49.90
N GLY A 236 -65.09 -61.53 -48.65
CA GLY A 236 -65.67 -62.35 -47.57
C GLY A 236 -65.17 -63.80 -47.48
N ALA A 237 -64.39 -64.30 -48.44
CA ALA A 237 -63.86 -65.66 -48.37
C ALA A 237 -62.52 -65.72 -47.62
N LYS A 238 -62.42 -66.62 -46.64
CA LYS A 238 -61.22 -66.86 -45.84
C LYS A 238 -60.08 -67.54 -46.63
N ARG A 239 -60.39 -68.18 -47.77
CA ARG A 239 -59.46 -68.96 -48.62
C ARG A 239 -59.84 -68.85 -50.10
N PRO A 240 -58.89 -69.00 -51.04
CA PRO A 240 -59.20 -69.05 -52.46
C PRO A 240 -60.00 -70.33 -52.81
N SER A 241 -61.19 -70.17 -53.40
CA SER A 241 -62.05 -71.28 -53.83
C SER A 241 -62.05 -71.41 -55.35
N SER A 242 -62.01 -72.64 -55.88
CA SER A 242 -62.08 -72.89 -57.33
C SER A 242 -63.47 -72.55 -57.92
N ALA A 243 -63.54 -72.27 -59.22
CA ALA A 243 -64.80 -71.99 -59.90
C ALA A 243 -65.83 -73.12 -59.77
N VAL A 244 -65.36 -74.37 -59.82
CA VAL A 244 -66.20 -75.57 -59.65
C VAL A 244 -66.80 -75.63 -58.25
N SER A 245 -66.00 -75.36 -57.21
CA SER A 245 -66.48 -75.34 -55.81
C SER A 245 -67.53 -74.25 -55.60
N ARG A 246 -67.37 -73.09 -56.26
CA ARG A 246 -68.37 -72.00 -56.22
C ARG A 246 -69.68 -72.38 -56.91
N ALA A 247 -69.61 -73.05 -58.06
CA ALA A 247 -70.81 -73.50 -58.78
C ALA A 247 -71.58 -74.54 -57.96
N ALA A 248 -70.88 -75.50 -57.35
CA ALA A 248 -71.48 -76.52 -56.49
C ALA A 248 -72.15 -75.92 -55.25
N ASN A 249 -71.51 -74.97 -54.57
CA ASN A 249 -72.11 -74.25 -53.44
C ASN A 249 -73.36 -73.44 -53.84
N ARG A 250 -73.36 -72.82 -55.03
CA ARG A 250 -74.55 -72.10 -55.55
C ARG A 250 -75.70 -73.04 -55.89
N LEU A 251 -75.38 -74.27 -56.29
CA LEU A 251 -76.35 -75.33 -56.57
C LEU A 251 -76.82 -76.05 -55.29
N GLY A 252 -76.41 -75.59 -54.10
CA GLY A 252 -76.86 -76.16 -52.83
C GLY A 252 -76.13 -77.43 -52.41
N SER A 253 -74.94 -77.74 -52.97
CA SER A 253 -74.19 -78.91 -52.50
C SER A 253 -73.73 -78.73 -51.04
N GLU A 254 -74.08 -79.67 -50.18
CA GLU A 254 -73.70 -79.69 -48.75
C GLU A 254 -72.35 -80.36 -48.49
N ASN A 255 -71.71 -80.90 -49.54
CA ASN A 255 -70.43 -81.57 -49.41
C ASN A 255 -69.34 -80.59 -48.89
N PRO A 256 -68.71 -80.86 -47.72
CA PRO A 256 -67.67 -80.01 -47.14
C PRO A 256 -66.49 -79.73 -48.07
N ARG A 257 -66.25 -80.62 -49.04
CA ARG A 257 -65.17 -80.48 -50.04
C ARG A 257 -65.26 -79.17 -50.84
N PHE A 258 -66.46 -78.66 -51.09
CA PHE A 258 -66.66 -77.46 -51.90
C PHE A 258 -66.82 -76.18 -51.08
N LYS A 259 -66.97 -76.29 -49.75
CA LYS A 259 -67.14 -75.15 -48.84
C LYS A 259 -65.77 -74.57 -48.45
N GLY A 260 -65.72 -73.25 -48.26
CA GLY A 260 -64.50 -72.56 -47.79
C GLY A 260 -64.23 -72.77 -46.30
N GLU A 261 -65.21 -73.31 -45.58
CA GLU A 261 -65.19 -73.56 -44.15
C GLU A 261 -65.32 -75.07 -43.93
N ASN A 262 -64.47 -75.64 -43.08
CA ASN A 262 -64.49 -77.06 -42.76
C ASN A 262 -65.48 -77.35 -41.63
N ILE A 263 -66.75 -77.01 -41.88
CA ILE A 263 -67.86 -77.23 -40.95
C ILE A 263 -68.94 -78.03 -41.68
N LEU A 264 -69.39 -79.12 -41.06
CA LEU A 264 -70.54 -79.87 -41.52
C LEU A 264 -71.79 -79.08 -41.11
N GLN A 265 -72.59 -78.66 -42.09
CA GLN A 265 -73.93 -78.16 -41.81
C GLN A 265 -74.81 -79.39 -41.57
N LEU A 266 -75.05 -79.69 -40.30
CA LEU A 266 -76.00 -80.72 -39.89
C LEU A 266 -77.33 -80.04 -39.60
N GLU A 267 -78.43 -80.64 -40.05
CA GLU A 267 -79.76 -80.28 -39.57
C GLU A 267 -79.83 -80.62 -38.07
N LEU A 268 -80.26 -79.66 -37.26
CA LEU A 268 -80.34 -79.83 -35.81
C LEU A 268 -81.52 -80.77 -35.50
N ASP A 269 -81.23 -82.04 -35.27
CA ASP A 269 -82.24 -83.03 -34.85
C ASP A 269 -82.63 -82.77 -33.39
N MET A 270 -83.84 -82.27 -33.19
CA MET A 270 -84.39 -82.02 -31.86
C MET A 270 -84.88 -83.36 -31.28
N PRO A 271 -84.38 -83.82 -30.13
CA PRO A 271 -84.69 -85.15 -29.63
C PRO A 271 -86.18 -85.31 -29.31
N GLU A 272 -86.78 -86.41 -29.78
CA GLU A 272 -88.23 -86.66 -29.61
C GLU A 272 -88.66 -86.94 -28.15
N ARG A 273 -87.73 -87.16 -27.20
CA ARG A 273 -88.04 -87.26 -25.76
C ARG A 273 -86.79 -87.22 -24.88
N THR A 274 -86.70 -86.24 -23.99
CA THR A 274 -85.67 -86.15 -22.94
C THR A 274 -86.20 -86.85 -21.67
N THR A 275 -85.43 -87.71 -20.98
CA THR A 275 -85.82 -88.24 -19.65
C THR A 275 -85.60 -87.23 -18.52
N ARG A 276 -85.89 -85.97 -18.83
CA ARG A 276 -86.15 -84.89 -17.90
C ARG A 276 -87.32 -84.18 -18.55
N ASP A 277 -88.48 -84.17 -17.90
CA ASP A 277 -89.60 -83.38 -18.39
C ASP A 277 -89.05 -81.97 -18.58
N TYR A 278 -89.08 -81.49 -19.82
CA TYR A 278 -88.77 -80.10 -20.10
C TYR A 278 -89.94 -79.33 -19.51
N GLU A 279 -89.85 -78.92 -18.25
CA GLU A 279 -90.71 -77.87 -17.75
C GLU A 279 -90.39 -76.67 -18.63
N GLU A 280 -91.31 -76.35 -19.54
CA GLU A 280 -91.45 -75.00 -20.04
C GLU A 280 -91.52 -74.13 -18.79
N ARG A 281 -90.38 -73.55 -18.42
CA ARG A 281 -90.41 -72.37 -17.57
C ARG A 281 -91.14 -71.35 -18.42
N ASP A 282 -92.46 -71.27 -18.20
CA ASP A 282 -93.35 -70.35 -18.86
C ASP A 282 -92.63 -69.02 -18.97
N GLY A 283 -92.37 -68.65 -20.21
CA GLY A 283 -91.68 -67.44 -20.57
C GLY A 283 -92.53 -66.24 -20.15
N ALA A 284 -92.42 -65.83 -18.90
CA ALA A 284 -92.53 -64.44 -18.53
C ALA A 284 -91.11 -63.88 -18.58
N MET A 285 -90.86 -63.10 -19.62
CA MET A 285 -89.75 -62.19 -19.78
C MET A 285 -89.35 -61.59 -18.42
N ASP A 286 -88.11 -61.81 -18.01
CA ASP A 286 -87.29 -60.81 -17.32
C ASP A 286 -85.83 -61.18 -17.60
N GLY A 287 -85.18 -60.34 -18.42
CA GLY A 287 -83.84 -60.56 -18.91
C GLY A 287 -82.82 -60.39 -17.79
N ASP A 288 -82.27 -61.50 -17.31
CA ASP A 288 -81.07 -61.46 -16.46
C ASP A 288 -80.29 -62.80 -16.45
N LEU A 289 -80.16 -63.45 -17.62
CA LEU A 289 -79.24 -64.59 -17.82
C LEU A 289 -77.79 -64.11 -18.09
N LEU A 290 -77.41 -63.00 -17.46
CA LEU A 290 -76.03 -62.51 -17.39
C LEU A 290 -75.62 -62.37 -15.92
N GLY A 291 -75.90 -63.38 -15.08
CA GLY A 291 -75.77 -63.17 -13.63
C GLY A 291 -75.76 -64.38 -12.70
N MET A 292 -75.60 -65.62 -13.18
CA MET A 292 -75.53 -66.78 -12.28
C MET A 292 -74.16 -67.45 -12.35
N ALA A 293 -73.24 -66.89 -11.56
CA ALA A 293 -71.95 -67.48 -11.24
C ALA A 293 -72.16 -68.80 -10.50
N MET A 294 -71.89 -69.92 -11.17
CA MET A 294 -71.57 -71.15 -10.46
C MET A 294 -70.22 -70.96 -9.75
N PRO A 295 -70.10 -71.24 -8.44
CA PRO A 295 -68.82 -71.16 -7.75
C PRO A 295 -67.96 -72.33 -8.22
N ASN A 296 -67.24 -72.12 -9.32
CA ASN A 296 -66.26 -73.09 -9.79
C ASN A 296 -64.94 -72.83 -9.05
N ASN A 297 -64.59 -73.81 -8.22
CA ASN A 297 -63.32 -73.93 -7.51
C ASN A 297 -62.15 -73.42 -8.36
N PRO A 298 -61.14 -72.76 -7.75
CA PRO A 298 -59.95 -72.35 -8.49
C PRO A 298 -59.33 -73.59 -9.15
N ASN A 299 -59.18 -73.53 -10.48
CA ASN A 299 -58.37 -74.48 -11.24
C ASN A 299 -57.01 -74.59 -10.55
N VAL A 300 -56.77 -75.73 -9.89
CA VAL A 300 -55.48 -76.08 -9.32
C VAL A 300 -54.53 -76.34 -10.48
N TYR A 301 -53.78 -75.32 -10.87
CA TYR A 301 -52.63 -75.49 -11.74
C TYR A 301 -51.56 -76.26 -10.97
N PHE A 302 -51.32 -77.52 -11.36
CA PHE A 302 -50.11 -78.24 -10.97
C PHE A 302 -48.92 -77.56 -11.62
N SER A 303 -48.14 -76.78 -10.85
CA SER A 303 -46.78 -76.42 -11.22
C SER A 303 -45.83 -77.49 -10.68
N PHE A 304 -45.02 -78.07 -11.57
CA PHE A 304 -43.92 -78.93 -11.18
C PHE A 304 -42.76 -78.04 -10.67
N PRO A 305 -42.22 -78.25 -9.46
CA PRO A 305 -41.05 -77.54 -9.00
C PRO A 305 -39.80 -78.25 -9.53
N ASN A 306 -39.16 -77.69 -10.56
CA ASN A 306 -37.76 -78.01 -10.84
C ASN A 306 -36.90 -76.78 -10.52
N GLY A 307 -36.24 -76.84 -9.35
CA GLY A 307 -34.92 -76.26 -9.13
C GLY A 307 -34.87 -74.89 -8.46
N SER A 308 -34.62 -74.90 -7.14
CA SER A 308 -33.85 -73.93 -6.33
C SER A 308 -34.12 -72.43 -6.56
N GLY A 309 -34.66 -71.64 -5.63
CA GLY A 309 -34.49 -71.67 -4.18
C GLY A 309 -34.00 -70.29 -3.75
N VAL A 310 -34.89 -69.45 -3.22
CA VAL A 310 -34.55 -68.32 -2.34
C VAL A 310 -35.71 -68.15 -1.36
N ILE A 311 -35.40 -68.34 -0.08
CA ILE A 311 -36.27 -68.00 1.05
C ILE A 311 -36.27 -66.47 1.15
N VAL A 312 -37.43 -65.84 1.06
CA VAL A 312 -37.63 -64.46 1.52
C VAL A 312 -38.80 -64.48 2.48
N ASP A 313 -38.46 -64.29 3.76
CA ASP A 313 -39.38 -64.14 4.88
C ASP A 313 -40.02 -62.74 4.78
N ASP A 314 -41.35 -62.67 4.76
CA ASP A 314 -42.09 -61.40 4.77
C ASP A 314 -43.01 -61.41 5.99
N GLN A 315 -42.52 -60.85 7.09
CA GLN A 315 -43.35 -60.46 8.22
C GLN A 315 -43.51 -58.93 8.26
N ALA A 316 -44.78 -58.56 8.15
CA ALA A 316 -45.40 -57.27 8.37
C ALA A 316 -44.76 -56.41 9.48
N GLY A 317 -44.77 -55.09 9.27
CA GLY A 317 -44.70 -54.15 10.40
C GLY A 317 -44.30 -52.72 10.07
N ALA A 318 -45.31 -51.84 10.09
CA ALA A 318 -45.27 -50.48 10.64
C ALA A 318 -44.10 -49.51 10.27
N ARG A 319 -44.46 -48.38 9.65
CA ARG A 319 -43.69 -47.12 9.74
C ARG A 319 -43.53 -46.69 11.21
N PRO A 320 -42.45 -45.97 11.55
CA PRO A 320 -42.64 -44.52 11.71
C PRO A 320 -41.48 -43.65 11.18
N LYS A 321 -41.82 -42.37 11.04
CA LYS A 321 -40.98 -41.23 10.64
C LYS A 321 -39.84 -40.97 11.64
N SER A 322 -38.69 -40.49 11.16
CA SER A 322 -37.84 -39.61 11.95
C SER A 322 -37.16 -38.53 11.11
N ARG A 323 -37.28 -37.31 11.63
CA ARG A 323 -36.58 -36.08 11.28
C ARG A 323 -35.53 -35.92 12.36
N ALA A 324 -34.27 -35.69 12.02
CA ALA A 324 -33.43 -34.67 12.66
C ALA A 324 -32.00 -34.66 12.11
N THR A 325 -31.55 -33.43 11.89
CA THR A 325 -30.20 -32.89 11.79
C THR A 325 -29.21 -33.49 12.80
N SER A 326 -27.97 -33.74 12.37
CA SER A 326 -26.83 -33.75 13.31
C SER A 326 -25.57 -33.20 12.66
N SER A 327 -25.00 -32.22 13.33
CA SER A 327 -23.81 -31.46 13.03
C SER A 327 -22.52 -32.11 13.59
N ARG A 328 -21.46 -32.09 12.77
CA ARG A 328 -20.01 -31.93 13.12
C ARG A 328 -19.30 -33.09 13.87
N PRO A 329 -17.94 -33.18 13.90
CA PRO A 329 -16.95 -32.10 13.75
C PRO A 329 -15.70 -32.35 12.86
N SER A 330 -15.02 -31.24 12.57
CA SER A 330 -13.68 -31.13 12.00
C SER A 330 -12.59 -31.53 13.01
N ALA A 331 -11.66 -32.39 12.63
CA ALA A 331 -10.47 -32.71 13.43
C ALA A 331 -9.22 -32.00 12.86
N ALA A 332 -8.56 -31.23 13.73
CA ALA A 332 -7.27 -30.60 13.48
C ALA A 332 -6.11 -31.58 13.78
N ARG A 333 -4.97 -31.30 13.11
CA ARG A 333 -3.66 -31.99 13.11
C ARG A 333 -3.11 -32.38 14.49
N PRO A 334 -2.19 -33.37 14.54
CA PRO A 334 -1.11 -33.39 15.52
C PRO A 334 0.23 -32.89 14.95
N ALA A 335 1.01 -32.25 15.82
CA ALA A 335 2.35 -31.73 15.58
C ALA A 335 3.42 -32.67 16.17
N SER A 336 4.40 -33.06 15.35
CA SER A 336 5.77 -33.49 15.71
C SER A 336 6.56 -33.47 14.38
N ALA A 337 7.78 -32.98 14.23
CA ALA A 337 8.96 -33.05 15.09
C ALA A 337 9.89 -31.84 14.89
N ARG A 338 10.93 -31.81 15.72
CA ARG A 338 11.69 -30.66 16.20
C ARG A 338 13.09 -30.62 15.54
N LYS A 339 13.46 -29.44 15.02
CA LYS A 339 14.74 -28.71 15.13
C LYS A 339 16.07 -29.43 14.79
N GLY A 340 16.70 -28.99 13.70
CA GLY A 340 18.14 -29.09 13.45
C GLY A 340 18.71 -27.71 13.13
N ASN A 341 19.57 -27.21 14.02
CA ASN A 341 20.22 -25.90 13.98
C ASN A 341 21.46 -25.96 13.07
N ARG A 342 21.69 -24.99 12.19
CA ARG A 342 23.04 -24.70 11.68
C ARG A 342 23.16 -23.23 11.30
N GLU A 343 24.13 -22.59 11.92
CA GLU A 343 24.47 -21.18 11.88
C GLU A 343 25.64 -20.94 10.90
N ALA A 344 25.56 -19.78 10.24
CA ALA A 344 26.47 -19.00 9.39
C ALA A 344 27.94 -19.41 9.09
N ALA A 345 28.36 -19.19 7.84
CA ALA A 345 29.49 -18.31 7.48
C ALA A 345 29.42 -17.87 5.99
N PRO A 346 29.99 -16.70 5.60
CA PRO A 346 29.79 -16.04 4.29
C PRO A 346 30.93 -16.30 3.29
N ALA A 347 30.66 -16.12 1.99
CA ALA A 347 31.70 -15.96 0.97
C ALA A 347 31.21 -15.01 -0.14
N GLU A 348 32.11 -14.13 -0.53
CA GLU A 348 31.97 -12.98 -1.42
C GLU A 348 31.94 -13.35 -2.91
N GLU A 349 31.49 -12.36 -3.70
CA GLU A 349 31.78 -12.03 -5.11
C GLU A 349 32.29 -13.12 -6.08
N GLU A 350 31.57 -13.31 -7.19
CA GLU A 350 32.02 -12.88 -8.53
C GLU A 350 30.90 -13.08 -9.56
N GLY A 351 30.77 -12.13 -10.47
CA GLY A 351 29.66 -12.03 -11.43
C GLY A 351 29.80 -12.95 -12.63
N ASP A 352 28.66 -13.31 -13.22
CA ASP A 352 28.63 -13.89 -14.56
C ASP A 352 27.39 -13.38 -15.31
N PHE A 353 27.60 -12.39 -16.19
CA PHE A 353 26.60 -11.94 -17.16
C PHE A 353 26.70 -12.84 -18.40
N PRO A 354 25.59 -13.35 -18.97
CA PRO A 354 25.66 -14.09 -20.22
C PRO A 354 25.99 -13.16 -21.40
N VAL A 355 27.14 -13.40 -22.02
CA VAL A 355 27.63 -12.78 -23.26
C VAL A 355 26.73 -13.18 -24.44
N ALA A 356 26.24 -12.19 -25.16
CA ALA A 356 25.56 -12.34 -26.44
C ALA A 356 26.47 -13.04 -27.47
N ARG A 357 25.96 -14.09 -28.13
CA ARG A 357 26.51 -14.56 -29.41
C ARG A 357 25.64 -14.03 -30.54
N GLY A 358 26.20 -13.10 -31.29
CA GLY A 358 25.71 -12.78 -32.63
C GLY A 358 26.01 -13.94 -33.59
N LYS A 359 25.02 -14.24 -34.43
CA LYS A 359 25.12 -14.19 -35.89
C LYS A 359 23.75 -13.90 -36.46
#